data_AF-A0A372JYK1-F1
#
_entry.id   AF-A0A372JYK1-F1
#
_cell.length_a   1.000
_cell.length_b   1.000
_cell.length_c   1.000
_cell.angle_alpha   90.00
_cell.angle_beta   90.00
_cell.angle_gamma   90.00
#
_symmetry.space_group_name_H-M   'P 1'
#
loop_
_entity.id
_entity.type
_entity.pdbx_description
1 polymer ?
#
loop_
_entity_poly.entity_id
_entity_poly.type
_entity_poly.pdbx_seq_one_letter_code
_entity_poly.pdbx_strand_id
1 'polypeptide(L)'
;MKRFIVATAMLASLCVSPLVFAQSAKPVKPAEMTCSDFLAVDDAYKPALVYWVSGTDKLGVRETVTTVVDTATPVAAVIGECKQQPTATLSSKVRDLYKKGELELFKHS
;
A
#
# COMPACT_ATOMS: atom_id res chain seq x y z
N MET A 1 22.72 17.01 -58.72
CA MET A 1 23.80 17.33 -57.77
C MET A 1 23.30 18.32 -56.72
N LYS A 2 22.96 17.79 -55.53
CA LYS A 2 23.37 18.30 -54.21
C LYS A 2 23.29 19.82 -53.97
N ARG A 3 22.28 20.30 -53.23
CA ARG A 3 22.45 21.20 -52.06
C ARG A 3 21.33 20.97 -51.05
N PHE A 4 21.74 20.76 -49.81
CA PHE A 4 21.00 20.24 -48.67
C PHE A 4 19.92 21.22 -48.19
N ILE A 5 18.67 20.77 -48.08
CA ILE A 5 17.64 21.45 -47.28
C ILE A 5 17.72 20.83 -45.88
N VAL A 6 18.50 21.46 -45.01
CA VAL A 6 18.42 21.27 -43.56
C VAL A 6 17.80 22.54 -43.02
N ALA A 7 16.52 22.47 -42.64
CA ALA A 7 15.83 23.55 -41.95
C ALA A 7 15.04 22.96 -40.77
N THR A 8 15.81 22.70 -39.72
CA THR A 8 15.49 23.02 -38.31
C THR A 8 14.10 22.60 -37.82
N ALA A 9 14.00 21.35 -37.35
CA ALA A 9 12.96 20.94 -36.42
C ALA A 9 13.17 21.62 -35.05
N MET A 10 12.37 22.63 -34.73
CA MET A 10 12.15 23.03 -33.34
C MET A 10 10.95 22.24 -32.80
N LEU A 11 11.20 21.03 -32.28
CA LEU A 11 10.27 20.42 -31.35
C LEU A 11 10.39 21.16 -30.02
N ALA A 12 9.45 22.05 -29.74
CA ALA A 12 9.22 22.56 -28.41
C ALA A 12 8.79 21.39 -27.52
N SER A 13 9.75 20.80 -26.81
CA SER A 13 9.52 19.82 -25.75
C SER A 13 8.79 20.53 -24.62
N LEU A 14 7.46 20.50 -24.65
CA LEU A 14 6.62 20.80 -23.49
C LEU A 14 6.90 19.73 -22.44
N CYS A 15 7.86 20.00 -21.55
CA CYS A 15 7.98 19.28 -20.29
C CYS A 15 6.74 19.62 -19.46
N VAL A 16 5.65 18.88 -19.67
CA VAL A 16 4.50 18.88 -18.77
C VAL A 16 4.95 18.11 -17.54
N SER A 17 5.63 18.79 -16.63
CA SER A 17 5.88 18.26 -15.30
C SER A 17 4.51 18.02 -14.66
N PRO A 18 4.18 16.79 -14.19
CA PRO A 18 2.99 16.63 -13.38
C PRO A 18 3.24 17.43 -12.10
N LEU A 19 2.52 18.55 -11.97
CA LEU A 19 2.36 19.23 -10.69
C LEU A 19 1.64 18.24 -9.78
N VAL A 20 2.41 17.39 -9.10
CA VAL A 20 1.93 16.63 -7.96
C VAL A 20 1.68 17.66 -6.87
N PHE A 21 0.44 18.14 -6.80
CA PHE A 21 0.00 18.92 -5.66
C PHE A 21 0.22 18.07 -4.42
N ALA A 22 1.05 18.55 -3.50
CA ALA A 22 1.18 17.96 -2.18
C ALA A 22 -0.20 18.04 -1.51
N GLN A 23 -0.97 16.96 -1.57
CA GLN A 23 -2.21 16.84 -0.84
C GLN A 23 -1.84 16.94 0.64
N SER A 24 -2.41 17.92 1.35
CA SER A 24 -2.25 18.00 2.80
C SER A 24 -2.64 16.67 3.42
N ALA A 25 -1.81 16.19 4.37
CA ALA A 25 -2.04 14.91 5.03
C ALA A 25 -3.45 14.90 5.65
N LYS A 26 -4.32 14.03 5.12
CA LYS A 26 -5.67 13.85 5.64
C LYS A 26 -5.56 13.14 6.99
N PRO A 27 -6.10 13.70 8.09
CA PRO A 27 -6.19 12.97 9.33
C PRO A 27 -7.17 11.81 9.15
N VAL A 28 -6.68 10.58 9.33
CA VAL A 28 -7.49 9.36 9.26
C VAL A 28 -7.32 8.61 10.57
N LYS A 29 -8.43 8.22 11.20
CA LYS A 29 -8.38 7.29 12.32
C LYS A 29 -8.03 5.91 11.76
N PRO A 30 -6.99 5.21 12.25
CA PRO A 30 -6.62 3.90 11.75
C PRO A 30 -7.76 2.88 11.75
N ALA A 31 -8.68 2.98 12.74
CA ALA A 31 -9.88 2.13 12.83
C ALA A 31 -10.88 2.32 11.68
N GLU A 32 -10.91 3.50 11.06
CA GLU A 32 -11.82 3.88 9.97
C GLU A 32 -11.09 3.93 8.62
N MET A 33 -9.83 3.50 8.57
CA MET A 33 -8.97 3.59 7.39
C MET A 33 -9.52 2.72 6.25
N THR A 34 -9.73 3.34 5.08
CA THR A 34 -10.05 2.61 3.85
C THR A 34 -8.78 2.02 3.22
N CYS A 35 -8.96 1.07 2.32
CA CYS A 35 -7.86 0.55 1.51
C CYS A 35 -7.17 1.64 0.68
N SER A 36 -7.91 2.63 0.16
CA SER A 36 -7.31 3.78 -0.52
C SER A 36 -6.45 4.62 0.40
N ASP A 37 -6.90 4.88 1.64
CA ASP A 37 -6.11 5.61 2.62
C ASP A 37 -4.83 4.82 2.97
N PHE A 38 -4.93 3.50 3.18
CA PHE A 38 -3.79 2.62 3.44
C PHE A 38 -2.78 2.59 2.29
N LEU A 39 -3.25 2.52 1.04
CA LEU A 39 -2.36 2.49 -0.13
C LEU A 39 -1.54 3.77 -0.29
N ALA A 40 -2.08 4.91 0.17
CA ALA A 40 -1.42 6.21 0.17
C ALA A 40 -0.40 6.40 1.30
N VAL A 41 -0.37 5.50 2.29
CA VAL A 41 0.66 5.51 3.34
C VAL A 41 2.00 5.14 2.72
N ASP A 42 3.08 5.71 3.26
CA ASP A 42 4.43 5.32 2.90
C ASP A 42 4.68 3.83 3.17
N ASP A 43 5.34 3.15 2.23
CA ASP A 43 5.52 1.70 2.27
C ASP A 43 6.21 1.22 3.56
N ALA A 44 7.10 2.03 4.16
CA ALA A 44 7.78 1.69 5.41
C ALA A 44 6.84 1.62 6.62
N TYR A 45 5.68 2.29 6.57
CA TYR A 45 4.70 2.32 7.66
C TYR A 45 3.55 1.31 7.49
N LYS A 46 3.38 0.74 6.29
CA LYS A 46 2.33 -0.26 6.03
C LYS A 46 2.39 -1.49 6.93
N PRO A 47 3.56 -2.10 7.21
CA PRO A 47 3.63 -3.25 8.11
C PRO A 47 3.10 -2.94 9.52
N ALA A 48 3.39 -1.74 10.03
CA ALA A 48 2.94 -1.32 11.36
C ALA A 48 1.41 -1.21 11.43
N LEU A 49 0.77 -0.68 10.38
CA LEU A 49 -0.70 -0.59 10.31
C LEU A 49 -1.36 -1.96 10.22
N VAL A 50 -0.81 -2.87 9.43
CA VAL A 50 -1.32 -4.26 9.35
C VAL A 50 -1.20 -4.95 10.71
N TYR A 51 -0.03 -4.85 11.37
CA TYR A 51 0.17 -5.42 12.70
C TYR A 51 -0.76 -4.80 13.75
N TRP A 52 -0.96 -3.48 13.72
CA TRP A 52 -1.90 -2.78 14.59
C TRP A 52 -3.31 -3.32 14.44
N VAL A 53 -3.81 -3.45 13.20
CA VAL A 53 -5.12 -4.04 12.91
C VAL A 53 -5.22 -5.46 13.45
N SER A 54 -4.21 -6.29 13.20
CA SER A 54 -4.17 -7.65 13.73
C SER A 54 -4.26 -7.69 15.26
N GLY A 55 -3.60 -6.76 15.95
CA GLY A 55 -3.67 -6.62 17.40
C GLY A 55 -5.05 -6.16 17.89
N THR A 56 -5.60 -5.08 17.33
CA THR A 56 -6.89 -4.51 17.76
C THR A 56 -8.07 -5.43 17.49
N ASP A 57 -8.04 -6.15 16.37
CA ASP A 57 -9.08 -7.12 16.01
C ASP A 57 -8.89 -8.48 16.70
N LYS A 58 -7.87 -8.61 17.56
CA LYS A 58 -7.53 -9.84 18.30
C LYS A 58 -7.27 -11.03 17.35
N LEU A 59 -6.64 -10.78 16.21
CA LEU A 59 -6.30 -11.75 15.18
C LEU A 59 -4.99 -12.45 15.52
N GLY A 60 -5.01 -13.27 16.57
CA GLY A 60 -3.90 -14.17 16.88
C GLY A 60 -2.68 -13.52 17.53
N VAL A 61 -2.63 -12.19 17.69
CA VAL A 61 -1.55 -11.50 18.42
C VAL A 61 -1.64 -11.83 19.92
N ARG A 62 -0.65 -12.56 20.45
CA ARG A 62 -0.49 -12.91 21.88
C ARG A 62 0.98 -12.81 22.26
N GLU A 63 1.29 -12.67 23.56
CA GLU A 63 2.69 -12.62 24.03
C GLU A 63 3.51 -13.87 23.64
N THR A 64 2.83 -14.99 23.41
CA THR A 64 3.45 -16.28 23.10
C THR A 64 3.58 -16.56 21.60
N VAL A 65 3.14 -15.68 20.70
CA VAL A 65 3.25 -15.94 19.26
C VAL A 65 4.63 -15.58 18.74
N THR A 66 5.14 -16.42 17.84
CA THR A 66 6.38 -16.11 17.10
C THR A 66 5.99 -15.36 15.84
N THR A 67 6.62 -14.20 15.61
CA THR A 67 6.45 -13.45 14.36
C THR A 67 7.39 -13.97 13.29
N VAL A 68 7.02 -13.78 12.02
CA VAL A 68 7.92 -14.02 10.89
C VAL A 68 8.81 -12.80 10.67
N VAL A 69 10.08 -13.02 10.33
CA VAL A 69 11.01 -11.93 9.96
C VAL A 69 10.58 -11.30 8.63
N ASP A 70 9.97 -12.09 7.74
CA ASP A 70 9.40 -11.61 6.49
C ASP A 70 8.01 -10.97 6.72
N THR A 71 8.00 -9.66 6.85
CA THR A 71 6.76 -8.87 6.87
C THR A 71 6.34 -8.41 5.47
N ALA A 72 7.20 -8.54 4.47
CA ALA A 72 6.95 -8.02 3.13
C ALA A 72 5.88 -8.84 2.40
N THR A 73 5.97 -10.17 2.45
CA THR A 73 5.02 -11.08 1.80
C THR A 73 3.58 -10.91 2.33
N PRO A 74 3.30 -10.99 3.64
CA PRO A 74 1.93 -10.82 4.15
C PRO A 74 1.39 -9.40 3.93
N VAL A 75 2.24 -8.36 4.01
CA VAL A 75 1.81 -6.98 3.71
C VAL A 75 1.50 -6.81 2.23
N ALA A 76 2.26 -7.44 1.33
CA ALA A 76 1.99 -7.43 -0.11
C ALA A 76 0.64 -8.07 -0.45
N ALA A 77 0.24 -9.14 0.26
CA ALA A 77 -1.09 -9.74 0.10
C ALA A 77 -2.22 -8.74 0.45
N VAL A 78 -2.08 -8.03 1.58
CA VAL A 78 -3.03 -6.97 1.98
C VAL A 78 -3.07 -5.84 0.95
N ILE A 79 -1.92 -5.41 0.44
CA ILE A 79 -1.82 -4.40 -0.63
C ILE A 79 -2.55 -4.88 -1.89
N GLY A 80 -2.38 -6.16 -2.27
CA GLY A 80 -3.05 -6.78 -3.42
C GLY A 80 -4.57 -6.69 -3.30
N GLU A 81 -5.12 -7.14 -2.17
CA GLU A 81 -6.55 -7.07 -1.87
C GLU A 81 -7.06 -5.61 -1.87
N CYS A 82 -6.31 -4.70 -1.26
CA CYS A 82 -6.69 -3.29 -1.20
C CYS A 82 -6.68 -2.58 -2.56
N LYS A 83 -5.82 -3.00 -3.50
CA LYS A 83 -5.85 -2.49 -4.88
C LYS A 83 -7.12 -2.90 -5.62
N GLN A 84 -7.66 -4.09 -5.32
CA GLN A 84 -8.90 -4.58 -5.94
C GLN A 84 -10.15 -3.95 -5.33
N GLN A 85 -10.11 -3.59 -4.04
CA GLN A 85 -11.25 -3.06 -3.29
C GLN A 85 -10.88 -1.78 -2.51
N PRO A 86 -10.58 -0.66 -3.20
CA PRO A 86 -10.06 0.55 -2.56
C PRO A 86 -11.02 1.21 -1.56
N THR A 87 -12.32 0.94 -1.66
CA THR A 87 -13.36 1.47 -0.76
C THR A 87 -13.62 0.58 0.46
N ALA A 88 -13.10 -0.64 0.50
CA ALA A 88 -13.21 -1.51 1.66
C ALA A 88 -12.39 -0.96 2.83
N THR A 89 -12.73 -1.35 4.06
CA THR A 89 -11.92 -1.01 5.23
C THR A 89 -10.67 -1.90 5.27
N LEU A 90 -9.54 -1.35 5.71
CA LEU A 90 -8.30 -2.12 5.89
C LEU A 90 -8.53 -3.33 6.81
N SER A 91 -9.26 -3.12 7.93
CA SER A 91 -9.57 -4.17 8.90
C SER A 91 -10.32 -5.36 8.29
N SER A 92 -11.26 -5.11 7.38
CA SER A 92 -11.98 -6.19 6.69
C SER A 92 -11.02 -7.06 5.87
N LYS A 93 -10.11 -6.47 5.11
CA LYS A 93 -9.16 -7.21 4.27
C LYS A 93 -8.14 -7.99 5.08
N VAL A 94 -7.58 -7.39 6.12
CA VAL A 94 -6.65 -8.08 7.04
C VAL A 94 -7.34 -9.28 7.71
N ARG A 95 -8.59 -9.11 8.16
CA ARG A 95 -9.39 -10.18 8.75
C ARG A 95 -9.71 -11.30 7.76
N ASP A 96 -10.06 -10.96 6.52
CA ASP A 96 -10.36 -11.95 5.48
C ASP A 96 -9.13 -12.81 5.17
N LEU A 97 -7.96 -12.19 4.98
CA LEU A 97 -6.70 -12.89 4.74
C LEU A 97 -6.31 -13.76 5.94
N TYR A 98 -6.47 -13.26 7.16
CA TYR A 98 -6.24 -14.05 8.38
C TYR A 98 -7.13 -15.31 8.42
N LYS A 99 -8.43 -15.16 8.13
CA LYS A 99 -9.37 -16.29 8.11
C LYS A 99 -9.05 -17.33 7.03
N LYS A 100 -8.46 -16.90 5.91
CA LYS A 100 -8.01 -17.80 4.83
C LYS A 100 -6.66 -18.47 5.15
N GLY A 101 -5.97 -18.06 6.21
CA GLY A 101 -4.61 -18.51 6.51
C GLY A 101 -3.54 -17.88 5.61
N GLU A 102 -3.88 -16.81 4.89
CA GLU A 102 -3.01 -16.12 3.92
C GLU A 102 -2.27 -14.94 4.55
N LEU A 103 -2.45 -14.71 5.86
CA LEU A 103 -1.76 -13.69 6.64
C LEU A 103 -0.75 -14.34 7.58
N GLU A 104 0.40 -14.75 7.06
CA GLU A 104 1.45 -15.50 7.79
C GLU A 104 2.26 -14.66 8.80
N LEU A 105 1.72 -13.53 9.29
CA LEU A 105 2.41 -12.65 10.25
C LEU A 105 2.73 -13.34 11.59
N PHE A 106 1.98 -14.40 11.93
CA PHE A 106 2.07 -15.10 13.20
C PHE A 106 2.15 -16.61 12.96
N LYS A 107 3.20 -17.26 13.48
CA LYS A 107 3.18 -18.72 13.64
C LYS A 107 2.41 -19.06 14.91
N HIS A 108 1.34 -19.82 14.74
CA HIS A 108 0.64 -20.47 15.84
C HIS A 108 1.33 -21.80 16.14
N SER A 109 1.92 -21.92 17.33
CA SER A 109 2.44 -23.18 17.87
C SER A 109 1.33 -24.10 18.33
#